data_AF-A0A2V5XF77-F1
#
_entry.id   AF-A0A2V5XF77-F1
#
_cell.length_a   1.000
_cell.length_b   1.000
_cell.length_c   1.000
_cell.angle_alpha   90.00
_cell.angle_beta   90.00
_cell.angle_gamma   90.00
#
_symmetry.space_group_name_H-M   'P 1'
#
loop_
_entity.id
_entity.type
_entity.pdbx_description
1 polymer ?
#
loop_
_entity_poly.entity_id
_entity_poly.type
_entity_poly.pdbx_seq_one_letter_code
_entity_poly.pdbx_strand_id
1 'polypeptide(L)'
;MSNESPVPMFNVQIDGVWHQFPKGTRLIEACEQAGSYVPRYCYHKKLSSPGNCRMCLIEMGMPKLGPDRKPELGPDGKPVINWMPRPQISCAQDVSEGLGVRTNSPLVKECQRGVMEFLLINHPLDCPICDQAGECRLQEFSVEYGTSESRFLENKVKKPKNVVLGPRVTLDDERCILCSRCIRFCQEIARDDVLGFVDRGGYTLLTAHPGKRLENNYSLN
;
A
#
# COMPACT_ATOMS: atom_id res chain seq x y z
N MET A 1 25.02 23.77 -17.58
CA MET A 1 24.29 24.31 -16.40
C MET A 1 22.81 24.12 -16.71
N SER A 2 22.19 23.07 -16.19
CA SER A 2 20.79 22.75 -16.45
C SER A 2 19.91 23.80 -15.80
N ASN A 3 19.13 24.48 -16.64
CA ASN A 3 18.19 25.51 -16.26
C ASN A 3 16.92 24.83 -15.71
N GLU A 4 16.95 24.38 -14.44
CA GLU A 4 15.77 23.81 -13.79
C GLU A 4 14.92 24.93 -13.20
N SER A 5 13.78 25.21 -13.84
CA SER A 5 12.73 26.05 -13.27
C SER A 5 12.28 25.48 -11.92
N PRO A 6 11.96 26.33 -10.92
CA PRO A 6 11.55 25.85 -9.60
C PRO A 6 10.29 24.98 -9.69
N VAL A 7 10.32 23.82 -9.03
CA VAL A 7 9.18 22.89 -8.99
C VAL A 7 8.00 23.57 -8.26
N PRO A 8 6.80 23.64 -8.86
CA PRO A 8 5.64 24.22 -8.19
C PRO A 8 5.33 23.50 -6.88
N MET A 9 5.03 24.28 -5.83
CA MET A 9 4.61 23.76 -4.53
C MET A 9 3.09 23.78 -4.43
N PHE A 10 2.50 22.74 -3.85
CA PHE A 10 1.08 22.65 -3.56
C PHE A 10 0.79 22.70 -2.07
N ASN A 11 -0.23 23.46 -1.68
CA ASN A 11 -0.74 23.47 -0.31
C ASN A 11 -1.69 22.29 -0.13
N VAL A 12 -1.38 21.42 0.83
CA VAL A 12 -2.14 20.21 1.14
C VAL A 12 -2.45 20.17 2.62
N GLN A 13 -3.69 19.85 2.98
CA GLN A 13 -4.09 19.61 4.35
C GLN A 13 -3.92 18.12 4.68
N ILE A 14 -3.14 17.80 5.70
CA ILE A 14 -2.96 16.46 6.25
C ILE A 14 -3.41 16.50 7.71
N ASP A 15 -4.43 15.73 8.05
CA ASP A 15 -4.98 15.62 9.40
C ASP A 15 -5.31 16.99 10.05
N GLY A 16 -5.80 17.93 9.22
CA GLY A 16 -6.18 19.28 9.63
C GLY A 16 -5.04 20.31 9.60
N VAL A 17 -3.79 19.88 9.41
CA VAL A 17 -2.62 20.76 9.33
C VAL A 17 -2.25 21.00 7.87
N TRP A 18 -1.96 22.23 7.50
CA TRP A 18 -1.60 22.59 6.13
C TRP A 18 -0.09 22.60 5.94
N HIS A 19 0.38 21.90 4.90
CA HIS A 19 1.77 21.74 4.53
C HIS A 19 1.97 22.07 3.05
N GLN A 20 3.22 22.29 2.65
CA GLN A 20 3.60 22.50 1.26
C GLN A 20 4.44 21.34 0.75
N PHE A 21 4.07 20.80 -0.41
CA PHE A 21 4.78 19.71 -1.05
C PHE A 21 5.09 20.03 -2.51
N PRO A 22 6.24 19.59 -3.04
CA PRO A 22 6.52 19.70 -4.47
C PRO A 22 5.48 18.95 -5.31
N LYS A 23 5.09 19.50 -6.45
CA LYS A 23 4.26 18.81 -7.45
C LYS A 23 4.87 17.45 -7.81
N GLY A 24 4.04 16.41 -7.84
CA GLY A 24 4.44 15.03 -8.09
C GLY A 24 4.85 14.24 -6.84
N THR A 25 4.81 14.85 -5.66
CA THR A 25 4.95 14.12 -4.39
C THR A 25 3.77 13.17 -4.22
N ARG A 26 4.03 11.88 -3.96
CA ARG A 26 2.95 10.91 -3.67
C ARG A 26 2.31 11.21 -2.32
N LEU A 27 1.00 11.02 -2.21
CA LEU A 27 0.28 11.31 -0.96
C LEU A 27 0.78 10.51 0.23
N ILE A 28 1.15 9.25 0.02
CA ILE A 28 1.70 8.41 1.09
C ILE A 28 3.03 8.97 1.66
N GLU A 29 3.83 9.61 0.80
CA GLU A 29 5.10 10.24 1.17
C GLU A 29 4.86 11.61 1.81
N ALA A 30 3.89 12.37 1.31
CA ALA A 30 3.47 13.63 1.90
C ALA A 30 2.95 13.43 3.34
N CYS A 31 2.13 12.39 3.57
CA CYS A 31 1.68 12.01 4.91
C CYS A 31 2.86 11.71 5.84
N GLU A 32 3.83 10.93 5.37
CA GLU A 32 5.02 10.57 6.16
C GLU A 32 5.90 11.79 6.49
N GLN A 33 6.09 12.69 5.53
CA GLN A 33 6.81 13.97 5.74
C GLN A 33 6.08 14.90 6.73
N ALA A 34 4.75 14.81 6.82
CA ALA A 34 3.95 15.53 7.80
C ALA A 34 3.88 14.82 9.17
N GLY A 35 4.52 13.66 9.33
CA GLY A 35 4.53 12.88 10.57
C GLY A 35 3.36 11.90 10.72
N SER A 36 2.51 11.73 9.71
CA SER A 36 1.39 10.79 9.70
C SER A 36 1.76 9.50 8.95
N TYR A 37 1.92 8.40 9.68
CA TYR A 37 2.21 7.10 9.08
C TYR A 37 0.94 6.43 8.54
N VAL A 38 0.92 6.11 7.23
CA VAL A 38 -0.16 5.34 6.58
C VAL A 38 0.27 3.88 6.37
N PRO A 39 -0.39 2.84 6.90
CA PRO A 39 0.08 1.46 6.78
C PRO A 39 0.09 0.95 5.32
N ARG A 40 1.09 0.13 4.95
CA ARG A 40 1.33 -0.28 3.54
C ARG A 40 2.05 -1.63 3.37
N TYR A 41 1.56 -2.49 2.49
CA TYR A 41 2.22 -3.78 2.15
C TYR A 41 2.80 -3.85 0.75
N CYS A 42 2.18 -3.23 -0.26
CA CYS A 42 2.67 -3.34 -1.64
C CYS A 42 3.59 -2.18 -2.01
N TYR A 43 3.29 -0.98 -1.52
CA TYR A 43 4.07 0.20 -1.82
C TYR A 43 5.51 0.06 -1.29
N HIS A 44 6.47 0.46 -2.11
CA HIS A 44 7.87 0.62 -1.75
C HIS A 44 8.42 1.78 -2.59
N LYS A 45 9.14 2.72 -1.97
CA LYS A 45 9.58 3.97 -2.63
C LYS A 45 10.40 3.78 -3.91
N LYS A 46 11.12 2.65 -4.02
CA LYS A 46 11.95 2.32 -5.19
C LYS A 46 11.24 1.45 -6.25
N LEU A 47 9.95 1.15 -6.06
CA LEU A 47 9.18 0.32 -6.99
C LEU A 47 7.96 1.08 -7.50
N SER A 48 7.40 0.65 -8.64
CA SER A 48 6.09 1.10 -9.11
C SER A 48 4.99 0.86 -8.06
N SER A 49 3.86 1.59 -8.13
CA SER A 49 2.81 1.50 -7.12
C SER A 49 1.56 0.80 -7.66
N PRO A 50 1.35 -0.50 -7.38
CA PRO A 50 0.24 -1.26 -7.98
C PRO A 50 -1.10 -1.06 -7.25
N GLY A 51 -1.08 -0.61 -5.99
CA GLY A 51 -2.29 -0.41 -5.19
C GLY A 51 -3.09 -1.69 -4.88
N ASN A 52 -2.51 -2.90 -5.01
CA ASN A 52 -3.23 -4.16 -4.81
C ASN A 52 -3.59 -4.46 -3.34
N CYS A 53 -2.76 -4.08 -2.36
CA CYS A 53 -3.01 -4.44 -0.95
C CYS A 53 -4.09 -3.62 -0.23
N ARG A 54 -4.44 -2.43 -0.74
CA ARG A 54 -5.42 -1.50 -0.16
C ARG A 54 -5.21 -1.06 1.30
N MET A 55 -4.11 -1.44 1.97
CA MET A 55 -3.86 -1.04 3.36
C MET A 55 -3.67 0.48 3.54
N CYS A 56 -3.28 1.17 2.47
CA CYS A 56 -2.99 2.60 2.48
C CYS A 56 -4.21 3.50 2.17
N LEU A 57 -5.41 2.98 2.36
CA LEU A 57 -6.66 3.73 2.16
C LEU A 57 -6.73 4.91 3.14
N ILE A 58 -7.06 6.07 2.60
CA ILE A 58 -7.21 7.34 3.32
C ILE A 58 -8.53 8.00 2.93
N GLU A 59 -9.04 8.88 3.77
CA GLU A 59 -10.14 9.76 3.41
C GLU A 59 -9.55 10.99 2.72
N MET A 60 -9.89 11.18 1.46
CA MET A 60 -9.37 12.24 0.60
C MET A 60 -10.50 13.19 0.23
N GLY A 61 -10.20 14.47 0.13
CA GLY A 61 -11.14 15.49 -0.30
C GLY A 61 -10.48 16.55 -1.14
N MET A 62 -11.28 17.25 -1.93
CA MET A 62 -10.84 18.37 -2.76
C MET A 62 -11.47 19.67 -2.27
N PRO A 63 -10.92 20.84 -2.62
CA PRO A 63 -11.57 22.12 -2.34
C PRO A 63 -13.01 22.12 -2.83
N LYS A 64 -13.94 22.49 -1.95
CA LYS A 64 -15.33 22.73 -2.32
C LYS A 64 -15.38 23.94 -3.23
N LEU A 65 -15.97 23.77 -4.41
CA LEU A 65 -16.08 24.86 -5.39
C LEU A 65 -17.44 25.55 -5.27
N GLY A 66 -17.43 26.87 -5.22
CA GLY A 66 -18.62 27.70 -5.29
C GLY A 66 -19.17 27.81 -6.73
N PRO A 67 -20.27 28.56 -6.93
CA PRO A 67 -20.88 28.76 -8.25
C PRO A 67 -19.95 29.40 -9.29
N ASP A 68 -18.96 30.18 -8.83
CA ASP A 68 -17.95 30.84 -9.66
C ASP A 68 -16.75 29.94 -9.99
N ARG A 69 -16.82 28.65 -9.63
CA ARG A 69 -15.74 27.65 -9.74
C ARG A 69 -14.47 28.00 -8.96
N LYS A 70 -14.56 28.86 -7.94
CA LYS A 70 -13.46 29.12 -7.01
C LYS A 70 -13.64 28.31 -5.72
N PRO A 71 -12.55 27.95 -5.03
CA PRO A 71 -12.63 27.34 -3.70
C PRO A 71 -13.41 28.22 -2.72
N GLU A 72 -14.40 27.63 -2.06
CA GLU A 72 -15.02 28.24 -0.88
C GLU A 72 -13.98 28.26 0.25
N LEU A 73 -13.77 29.44 0.84
CA LEU A 73 -12.82 29.62 1.94
C LEU A 73 -13.55 29.58 3.28
N GLY A 74 -12.94 28.91 4.25
CA GLY A 74 -13.38 28.88 5.63
C GLY A 74 -13.02 30.17 6.39
N PRO A 75 -13.42 30.24 7.68
CA PRO A 75 -13.09 31.39 8.55
C PRO A 75 -11.60 31.64 8.72
N ASP A 76 -10.76 30.61 8.51
CA ASP A 76 -9.30 30.65 8.56
C ASP A 76 -8.65 31.09 7.24
N GLY A 77 -9.45 31.46 6.23
CA GLY A 77 -8.99 31.84 4.90
C GLY A 77 -8.49 30.66 4.05
N LYS A 78 -8.68 29.41 4.52
CA LYS A 78 -8.23 28.21 3.81
C LYS A 78 -9.39 27.51 3.11
N PRO A 79 -9.13 26.73 2.05
CA PRO A 79 -10.19 26.02 1.35
C PRO A 79 -10.99 25.08 2.26
N VAL A 80 -12.31 25.14 2.17
CA VAL A 80 -13.20 24.14 2.77
C VAL A 80 -13.09 22.86 1.95
N ILE A 81 -12.75 21.76 2.60
CA ILE A 81 -12.57 20.46 1.94
C ILE A 81 -13.92 19.75 1.79
N ASN A 82 -14.27 19.39 0.56
CA ASN A 82 -15.35 18.46 0.24
C ASN A 82 -14.80 17.02 0.21
N TRP A 83 -15.08 16.26 1.27
CA TRP A 83 -14.58 14.89 1.44
C TRP A 83 -15.27 13.92 0.49
N MET A 84 -14.48 13.05 -0.16
CA MET A 84 -15.03 12.06 -1.07
C MET A 84 -15.73 10.94 -0.30
N PRO A 85 -16.85 10.41 -0.83
CA PRO A 85 -17.61 9.35 -0.14
C PRO A 85 -16.88 8.01 -0.12
N ARG A 86 -15.87 7.81 -0.98
CA ARG A 86 -15.08 6.58 -1.07
C ARG A 86 -13.63 6.86 -0.67
N PRO A 87 -13.03 6.00 0.16
CA PRO A 87 -11.62 6.13 0.52
C PRO A 87 -10.73 5.92 -0.71
N GLN A 88 -9.59 6.60 -0.73
CA GLN A 88 -8.65 6.58 -1.85
C GLN A 88 -7.33 5.95 -1.42
N ILE A 89 -6.60 5.34 -2.35
CA ILE A 89 -5.26 4.81 -2.05
C ILE A 89 -4.24 5.96 -2.05
N SER A 90 -3.52 6.15 -0.96
CA SER A 90 -2.47 7.18 -0.87
C SER A 90 -1.23 6.84 -1.70
N CYS A 91 -1.01 5.56 -2.03
CA CYS A 91 0.24 5.12 -2.65
C CYS A 91 0.34 5.39 -4.16
N ALA A 92 -0.75 5.70 -4.84
CA ALA A 92 -0.81 5.91 -6.29
C ALA A 92 -1.43 7.25 -6.70
N GLN A 93 -1.67 8.12 -5.72
CA GLN A 93 -2.19 9.47 -5.92
C GLN A 93 -1.10 10.47 -5.57
N ASP A 94 -0.98 11.51 -6.38
CA ASP A 94 -0.06 12.62 -6.13
C ASP A 94 -0.79 13.77 -5.42
N VAL A 95 -0.02 14.63 -4.75
CA VAL A 95 -0.54 15.87 -4.18
C VAL A 95 -1.08 16.81 -5.26
N SER A 96 -2.13 17.54 -4.92
CA SER A 96 -2.69 18.61 -5.73
C SER A 96 -3.05 19.81 -4.87
N GLU A 97 -3.15 21.00 -5.47
CA GLU A 97 -3.47 22.23 -4.74
C GLU A 97 -4.79 22.13 -3.98
N GLY A 98 -4.76 22.50 -2.70
CA GLY A 98 -5.92 22.52 -1.83
C GLY A 98 -6.44 21.15 -1.40
N LEU A 99 -5.74 20.06 -1.74
CA LEU A 99 -6.13 18.70 -1.39
C LEU A 99 -6.18 18.52 0.13
N GLY A 100 -7.19 17.81 0.63
CA GLY A 100 -7.31 17.41 2.03
C GLY A 100 -7.19 15.89 2.20
N VAL A 101 -6.51 15.48 3.26
CA VAL A 101 -6.33 14.08 3.66
C VAL A 101 -6.60 13.92 5.15
N ARG A 102 -7.32 12.86 5.51
CA ARG A 102 -7.39 12.33 6.87
C ARG A 102 -6.89 10.90 6.88
N THR A 103 -5.93 10.62 7.76
CA THR A 103 -5.26 9.32 7.89
C THR A 103 -5.80 8.48 9.06
N ASN A 104 -6.61 9.08 9.94
CA ASN A 104 -7.07 8.47 11.19
C ASN A 104 -8.59 8.58 11.42
N SER A 105 -9.36 8.95 10.39
CA SER A 105 -10.81 9.09 10.49
C SER A 105 -11.50 7.74 10.77
N PRO A 106 -12.77 7.74 11.24
CA PRO A 106 -13.51 6.50 11.46
C PRO A 106 -13.58 5.61 10.22
N LEU A 107 -13.79 6.21 9.04
CA LEU A 107 -13.80 5.52 7.76
C LEU A 107 -12.45 4.83 7.47
N VAL A 108 -11.34 5.52 7.71
CA VAL A 108 -10.00 4.96 7.47
C VAL A 108 -9.72 3.79 8.40
N LYS A 109 -10.03 3.92 9.69
CA LYS A 109 -9.86 2.84 10.67
C LYS A 109 -10.69 1.61 10.34
N GLU A 110 -11.93 1.82 9.87
CA GLU A 110 -12.78 0.72 9.40
C GLU A 110 -12.20 0.02 8.18
N CYS A 111 -11.70 0.79 7.20
CA CYS A 111 -11.05 0.24 6.01
C CYS A 111 -9.79 -0.58 6.36
N GLN A 112 -8.97 -0.08 7.27
CA GLN A 112 -7.76 -0.78 7.72
C GLN A 112 -8.12 -2.13 8.37
N ARG A 113 -9.11 -2.16 9.27
CA ARG A 113 -9.58 -3.41 9.89
C ARG A 113 -10.12 -4.39 8.84
N GLY A 114 -10.93 -3.91 7.91
CA GLY A 114 -11.47 -4.76 6.84
C GLY A 114 -10.38 -5.34 5.93
N VAL A 115 -9.39 -4.52 5.54
CA VAL A 115 -8.25 -5.00 4.76
C VAL A 115 -7.43 -6.03 5.55
N MET A 116 -7.15 -5.78 6.83
CA MET A 116 -6.45 -6.75 7.67
C MET A 116 -7.22 -8.06 7.81
N GLU A 117 -8.54 -8.00 7.99
CA GLU A 117 -9.39 -9.19 7.99
C GLU A 117 -9.25 -9.97 6.67
N PHE A 118 -9.39 -9.31 5.51
CA PHE A 118 -9.25 -9.96 4.21
C PHE A 118 -7.85 -10.58 3.98
N LEU A 119 -6.79 -9.91 4.43
CA LEU A 119 -5.43 -10.44 4.33
C LEU A 119 -5.26 -11.70 5.20
N LEU A 120 -5.91 -11.77 6.35
CA LEU A 120 -5.77 -12.86 7.31
C LEU A 120 -6.75 -14.02 7.08
N ILE A 121 -7.82 -13.83 6.28
CA ILE A 121 -8.83 -14.87 5.99
C ILE A 121 -8.17 -16.17 5.52
N ASN A 122 -7.30 -16.11 4.50
CA ASN A 122 -6.62 -17.29 3.97
C ASN A 122 -5.16 -17.44 4.45
N HIS A 123 -4.63 -16.47 5.21
CA HIS A 123 -3.27 -16.58 5.77
C HIS A 123 -3.20 -17.70 6.82
N PRO A 124 -2.17 -18.57 6.79
CA PRO A 124 -2.06 -19.71 7.69
C PRO A 124 -1.67 -19.28 9.11
N LEU A 125 -1.96 -20.13 10.09
CA LEU A 125 -1.54 -19.93 11.48
C LEU A 125 -0.11 -20.45 11.70
N ASP A 126 0.79 -20.07 10.81
CA ASP A 126 2.17 -20.55 10.77
C ASP A 126 3.13 -19.67 11.59
N CYS A 127 2.64 -18.63 12.28
CA CYS A 127 3.49 -17.67 13.00
C CYS A 127 4.57 -18.33 13.91
N PRO A 128 4.29 -19.42 14.66
CA PRO A 128 5.33 -20.07 15.48
C PRO A 128 6.46 -20.76 14.70
N ILE A 129 6.23 -21.09 13.42
CA ILE A 129 7.18 -21.78 12.54
C ILE A 129 7.61 -20.91 11.35
N CYS A 130 7.17 -19.66 11.33
CA CYS A 130 7.51 -18.69 10.30
C CYS A 130 8.87 -18.09 10.63
N ASP A 131 9.76 -18.06 9.65
CA ASP A 131 11.09 -17.45 9.74
C ASP A 131 11.03 -15.93 9.93
N GLN A 132 9.94 -15.29 9.51
CA GLN A 132 9.70 -13.85 9.72
C GLN A 132 9.02 -13.53 11.06
N ALA A 133 8.79 -14.50 11.93
CA ALA A 133 8.12 -14.26 13.21
C ALA A 133 8.92 -13.27 14.07
N GLY A 134 8.25 -12.25 14.61
CA GLY A 134 8.88 -11.18 15.39
C GLY A 134 9.40 -9.99 14.58
N GLU A 135 9.53 -10.11 13.25
CA GLU A 135 9.85 -9.01 12.33
C GLU A 135 8.81 -8.86 11.19
N CYS A 136 7.69 -9.58 11.30
CA CYS A 136 6.65 -9.63 10.29
C CYS A 136 5.73 -8.41 10.38
N ARG A 137 5.76 -7.54 9.35
CA ARG A 137 4.83 -6.41 9.26
C ARG A 137 3.35 -6.80 9.25
N LEU A 138 3.01 -7.99 8.75
CA LEU A 138 1.62 -8.49 8.79
C LEU A 138 1.18 -8.77 10.23
N GLN A 139 2.09 -9.28 11.06
CA GLN A 139 1.84 -9.50 12.48
C GLN A 139 1.69 -8.17 13.23
N GLU A 140 2.62 -7.23 13.03
CA GLU A 140 2.58 -5.90 13.66
C GLU A 140 1.28 -5.17 13.30
N PHE A 141 0.92 -5.10 12.02
CA PHE A 141 -0.28 -4.39 11.59
C PHE A 141 -1.57 -5.10 11.99
N SER A 142 -1.54 -6.42 12.18
CA SER A 142 -2.68 -7.13 12.78
C SER A 142 -2.95 -6.65 14.20
N VAL A 143 -1.91 -6.33 14.97
CA VAL A 143 -2.04 -5.81 16.34
C VAL A 143 -2.43 -4.33 16.31
N GLU A 144 -1.80 -3.53 15.45
CA GLU A 144 -1.99 -2.07 15.41
C GLU A 144 -3.32 -1.65 14.76
N TYR A 145 -3.70 -2.29 13.66
CA TYR A 145 -4.81 -1.86 12.79
C TYR A 145 -5.90 -2.92 12.58
N GLY A 146 -5.67 -4.16 13.03
CA GLY A 146 -6.60 -5.27 12.88
C GLY A 146 -7.64 -5.38 14.00
N THR A 147 -8.28 -6.55 14.06
CA THR A 147 -9.16 -6.97 15.17
C THR A 147 -8.50 -8.11 15.93
N SER A 148 -8.84 -8.26 17.22
CA SER A 148 -8.31 -9.34 18.06
C SER A 148 -8.90 -10.72 17.74
N GLU A 149 -10.07 -10.76 17.11
CA GLU A 149 -10.82 -11.97 16.81
C GLU A 149 -11.04 -12.12 15.31
N SER A 150 -11.06 -13.37 14.85
CA SER A 150 -11.45 -13.72 13.49
C SER A 150 -12.90 -14.15 13.46
N ARG A 151 -13.65 -13.67 12.46
CA ARG A 151 -15.02 -14.11 12.18
C ARG A 151 -15.09 -15.13 11.05
N PHE A 152 -13.94 -15.49 10.48
CA PHE A 152 -13.84 -16.46 9.39
C PHE A 152 -13.83 -17.88 9.97
N LEU A 153 -14.95 -18.60 9.79
CA LEU A 153 -15.15 -19.95 10.33
C LEU A 153 -14.96 -21.06 9.29
N GLU A 154 -14.66 -20.69 8.06
CA GLU A 154 -14.52 -21.62 6.95
C GLU A 154 -13.11 -22.20 6.84
N ASN A 155 -12.97 -23.21 5.99
CA ASN A 155 -11.65 -23.74 5.66
C ASN A 155 -10.85 -22.72 4.83
N LYS A 156 -9.65 -22.39 5.31
CA LYS A 156 -8.69 -21.56 4.58
C LYS A 156 -8.29 -22.24 3.27
N VAL A 157 -8.18 -21.46 2.20
CA VAL A 157 -7.67 -21.95 0.92
C VAL A 157 -6.24 -22.44 1.10
N LYS A 158 -6.01 -23.70 0.74
CA LYS A 158 -4.69 -24.32 0.77
C LYS A 158 -3.92 -24.01 -0.51
N LYS A 159 -2.62 -23.76 -0.35
CA LYS A 159 -1.70 -23.47 -1.45
C LYS A 159 -0.40 -24.27 -1.28
N PRO A 160 0.39 -24.43 -2.35
CA PRO A 160 1.66 -25.14 -2.26
C PRO A 160 2.60 -24.53 -1.21
N LYS A 161 3.13 -25.38 -0.35
CA LYS A 161 4.20 -25.05 0.60
C LYS A 161 5.55 -25.54 0.09
N ASN A 162 6.63 -24.92 0.54
CA ASN A 162 8.00 -25.32 0.21
C ASN A 162 8.30 -25.35 -1.30
N VAL A 163 7.73 -24.40 -2.05
CA VAL A 163 7.97 -24.24 -3.49
C VAL A 163 9.38 -23.68 -3.70
N VAL A 164 10.26 -24.46 -4.31
CA VAL A 164 11.62 -24.00 -4.63
C VAL A 164 11.55 -23.10 -5.87
N LEU A 165 11.63 -21.79 -5.66
CA LEU A 165 11.64 -20.80 -6.76
C LEU A 165 13.02 -20.70 -7.42
N GLY A 166 14.07 -20.98 -6.67
CA GLY A 166 15.47 -20.94 -7.11
C GLY A 166 16.40 -21.55 -6.06
N PRO A 167 17.73 -21.48 -6.24
CA PRO A 167 18.70 -22.10 -5.34
C PRO A 167 18.73 -21.48 -3.94
N ARG A 168 18.12 -20.31 -3.75
CA ARG A 168 18.24 -19.47 -2.55
C ARG A 168 16.89 -19.09 -1.92
N VAL A 169 15.78 -19.32 -2.62
CA VAL A 169 14.45 -18.89 -2.17
C VAL A 169 13.47 -20.05 -2.25
N THR A 170 12.90 -20.36 -1.10
CA THR A 170 11.78 -21.28 -0.95
C THR A 170 10.55 -20.49 -0.55
N LEU A 171 9.46 -20.67 -1.29
CA LEU A 171 8.19 -20.00 -1.08
C LEU A 171 7.21 -20.92 -0.36
N ASP A 172 6.60 -20.40 0.70
CA ASP A 172 5.31 -20.89 1.19
C ASP A 172 4.21 -19.95 0.68
N ASP A 173 3.45 -20.39 -0.32
CA ASP A 173 2.46 -19.54 -0.99
C ASP A 173 1.23 -19.27 -0.10
N GLU A 174 0.98 -20.11 0.93
CA GLU A 174 -0.08 -19.81 1.91
C GLU A 174 0.23 -18.53 2.68
N ARG A 175 1.51 -18.24 2.92
CA ARG A 175 1.94 -17.02 3.63
C ARG A 175 1.93 -15.77 2.72
N CYS A 176 1.90 -15.95 1.40
CA CYS A 176 1.94 -14.86 0.44
C CYS A 176 0.64 -14.06 0.43
N ILE A 177 0.74 -12.75 0.71
CA ILE A 177 -0.39 -11.81 0.67
C ILE A 177 -0.60 -11.14 -0.71
N LEU A 178 0.05 -11.68 -1.75
CA LEU A 178 -0.09 -11.21 -3.14
C LEU A 178 0.21 -9.70 -3.36
N CYS A 179 1.15 -9.14 -2.60
CA CYS A 179 1.52 -7.72 -2.66
C CYS A 179 2.34 -7.32 -3.92
N SER A 180 2.73 -8.31 -4.73
CA SER A 180 3.53 -8.21 -5.97
C SER A 180 4.87 -7.48 -5.83
N ARG A 181 5.41 -7.30 -4.61
CA ARG A 181 6.74 -6.67 -4.42
C ARG A 181 7.85 -7.47 -5.09
N CYS A 182 7.87 -8.79 -4.91
CA CYS A 182 8.88 -9.68 -5.50
C CYS A 182 8.87 -9.61 -7.04
N ILE A 183 7.68 -9.68 -7.66
CA ILE A 183 7.50 -9.56 -9.12
C ILE A 183 8.07 -8.24 -9.63
N ARG A 184 7.62 -7.12 -9.06
CA ARG A 184 8.09 -5.78 -9.46
C ARG A 184 9.57 -5.59 -9.23
N PHE A 185 10.11 -6.10 -8.12
CA PHE A 185 11.54 -6.04 -7.87
C PHE A 185 12.34 -6.79 -8.95
N CYS A 186 11.91 -8.00 -9.29
CA CYS A 186 12.55 -8.81 -10.33
C CYS A 186 12.53 -8.07 -11.69
N GLN A 187 11.39 -7.49 -12.06
CA GLN A 187 11.22 -6.80 -13.34
C GLN A 187 11.92 -5.43 -13.40
N GLU A 188 11.77 -4.60 -12.36
CA GLU A 188 12.17 -3.19 -12.38
C GLU A 188 13.62 -2.97 -11.92
N ILE A 189 14.09 -3.77 -10.95
CA ILE A 189 15.38 -3.59 -10.30
C ILE A 189 16.37 -4.65 -10.76
N ALA A 190 16.03 -5.93 -10.58
CA ALA A 190 16.92 -7.02 -10.97
C ALA A 190 17.03 -7.18 -12.49
N ARG A 191 16.08 -6.60 -13.25
CA ARG A 191 15.97 -6.70 -14.71
C ARG A 191 15.90 -8.15 -15.21
N ASP A 192 15.28 -9.00 -14.40
CA ASP A 192 15.08 -10.42 -14.66
C ASP A 192 13.62 -10.77 -14.38
N ASP A 193 12.78 -10.64 -15.41
CA ASP A 193 11.35 -10.89 -15.31
C ASP A 193 11.08 -12.41 -15.26
N VAL A 194 11.12 -12.94 -14.03
CA VAL A 194 11.07 -14.38 -13.74
C VAL A 194 9.89 -14.79 -12.86
N LEU A 195 9.28 -13.87 -12.11
CA LEU A 195 8.15 -14.18 -11.22
C LEU A 195 6.85 -13.61 -11.77
N GLY A 196 5.75 -14.35 -11.59
CA GLY A 196 4.43 -13.91 -12.00
C GLY A 196 3.32 -14.51 -11.14
N PHE A 197 2.13 -13.92 -11.24
CA PHE A 197 0.92 -14.52 -10.69
C PHE A 197 0.22 -15.37 -11.74
N VAL A 198 -0.24 -16.54 -11.33
CA VAL A 198 -1.11 -17.43 -12.12
C VAL A 198 -2.41 -17.66 -11.36
N ASP A 199 -3.39 -18.24 -12.05
CA ASP A 199 -4.77 -18.43 -11.57
C ASP A 199 -5.47 -17.10 -11.22
N ARG A 200 -6.65 -17.17 -10.57
CA ARG A 200 -7.44 -15.97 -10.23
C ARG A 200 -8.11 -16.05 -8.86
N GLY A 201 -8.36 -14.88 -8.29
CA GLY A 201 -9.14 -14.73 -7.06
C GLY A 201 -8.43 -15.35 -5.86
N GLY A 202 -9.17 -16.05 -4.99
CA GLY A 202 -8.60 -16.70 -3.80
C GLY A 202 -7.57 -17.80 -4.11
N TYR A 203 -7.53 -18.28 -5.35
CA TYR A 203 -6.62 -19.34 -5.81
C TYR A 203 -5.37 -18.82 -6.52
N THR A 204 -5.17 -17.50 -6.60
CA THR A 204 -3.98 -16.93 -7.24
C THR A 204 -2.70 -17.39 -6.54
N LEU A 205 -1.71 -17.83 -7.32
CA LEU A 205 -0.41 -18.32 -6.86
C LEU A 205 0.73 -17.47 -7.41
N LEU A 206 1.83 -17.36 -6.67
CA LEU A 206 3.09 -16.82 -7.15
C LEU A 206 3.93 -17.97 -7.70
N THR A 207 4.40 -17.83 -8.95
CA THR A 207 5.24 -18.85 -9.58
C THR A 207 6.36 -18.22 -10.39
N ALA A 208 7.37 -19.04 -10.72
CA ALA A 208 8.37 -18.68 -11.71
C ALA A 208 7.83 -18.92 -13.13
N HIS A 209 8.28 -18.12 -14.09
CA HIS A 209 8.00 -18.34 -15.50
C HIS A 209 8.46 -19.76 -15.91
N PRO A 210 7.67 -20.49 -16.72
CA PRO A 210 8.07 -21.82 -17.19
C PRO A 210 9.49 -21.85 -17.77
N GLY A 211 10.31 -22.79 -17.32
CA GLY A 211 11.70 -22.94 -17.76
C GLY A 211 12.70 -21.95 -17.12
N LYS A 212 12.26 -21.04 -16.26
CA LYS A 212 13.14 -20.15 -15.50
C LYS A 212 13.11 -20.47 -14.00
N ARG A 213 14.14 -20.01 -13.30
CA ARG A 213 14.28 -20.05 -11.83
C ARG A 213 14.77 -18.70 -11.33
N LEU A 214 14.42 -18.37 -10.09
CA LEU A 214 14.86 -17.15 -9.42
C LEU A 214 16.35 -17.25 -9.04
N GLU A 215 17.22 -17.00 -10.02
CA GLU A 215 18.67 -17.26 -9.94
C GLU A 215 19.54 -16.01 -10.06
N ASN A 216 18.95 -14.83 -10.26
CA ASN A 216 19.70 -13.58 -10.30
C ASN A 216 20.41 -13.28 -8.98
N ASN A 217 21.45 -12.45 -9.04
CA ASN A 217 22.34 -12.11 -7.91
C ASN A 217 21.63 -11.34 -6.77
N TYR A 218 20.39 -10.89 -6.97
CA TYR A 218 19.60 -10.19 -5.95
C TYR A 218 18.65 -11.11 -5.18
N SER A 219 18.58 -12.40 -5.52
CA SER A 219 17.65 -13.36 -4.90
C SER A 219 17.91 -13.71 -3.42
N LEU A 220 18.89 -13.09 -2.76
CA LEU A 220 19.20 -13.27 -1.34
C LEU A 220 19.58 -11.95 -0.63
N ASN A 221 19.44 -10.81 -1.32
CA ASN A 221 19.82 -9.47 -0.82
C ASN A 221 18.62 -8.53 -0.76
#